data_AF-A0A120FGN1-F1
#
_entry.id   AF-A0A120FGN1-F1
#
_cell.length_a   1.000
_cell.length_b   1.000
_cell.length_c   1.000
_cell.angle_alpha   90.00
_cell.angle_beta   90.00
_cell.angle_gamma   90.00
#
_symmetry.space_group_name_H-M   'P 1'
#
loop_
_entity.id
_entity.type
_entity.pdbx_description
1 polymer ?
#
loop_
_entity_poly.entity_id
_entity_poly.type
_entity_poly.pdbx_seq_one_letter_code
_entity_poly.pdbx_strand_id
1 'polypeptide(L)'
;MFIPLHDANTLKHIKVQWVTMALIAVDFAVWLFTGVVANESASQATIVGLGYIPAVAFNHARLAPALALIPEPLTYITYSFVHSGFWHLAPNMVFLWVFGDNVEDAMGHFRFLIFYLLCAAAGALVHGLVGPTSEAPLVGASGAISGVVTAYVVLHPRVKVWVLVLMRVPLPLPAFVPLLLWIGQQFVMLVLEPDGSISWGAHVGGIVAGGLLVLLMRRRGVPLFDREVVTPRAVKNRPAANPTMVVTPGQQLRPRLPWDKQ
;
A
#
# COMPACT_ATOMS: atom_id res chain seq x y z
N MET A 1 16.40 5.74 -10.55
CA MET A 1 14.95 5.56 -10.78
C MET A 1 14.73 4.17 -11.37
N PHE A 2 13.88 3.36 -10.77
CA PHE A 2 13.40 2.11 -11.38
C PHE A 2 11.90 2.29 -11.66
N ILE A 3 11.41 1.65 -12.72
CA ILE A 3 9.97 1.64 -13.04
C ILE A 3 9.46 0.22 -12.78
N PRO A 4 8.55 0.01 -11.82
CA PRO A 4 7.91 -1.27 -11.64
C PRO A 4 6.95 -1.53 -12.81
N LEU A 5 6.96 -2.75 -13.35
CA LEU A 5 6.11 -3.14 -14.48
C LEU A 5 4.92 -3.98 -14.02
N HIS A 6 5.21 -4.99 -13.21
CA HIS A 6 4.24 -5.92 -12.60
C HIS A 6 4.99 -6.78 -11.57
N ASP A 7 4.27 -7.45 -10.68
CA ASP A 7 4.83 -8.44 -9.78
C ASP A 7 4.44 -9.87 -10.18
N ALA A 8 4.80 -10.89 -9.40
CA ALA A 8 4.43 -12.28 -9.68
C ALA A 8 3.33 -12.82 -8.74
N ASN A 9 2.69 -11.95 -7.96
CA ASN A 9 1.75 -12.34 -6.93
C ASN A 9 0.31 -12.27 -7.46
N THR A 10 -0.55 -13.12 -6.91
CA THR A 10 -1.97 -13.16 -7.26
C THR A 10 -2.82 -12.79 -6.06
N LEU A 11 -4.00 -12.23 -6.33
CA LEU A 11 -4.99 -11.89 -5.30
C LEU A 11 -5.49 -13.18 -4.62
N LYS A 12 -5.54 -13.18 -3.28
CA LYS A 12 -5.91 -14.36 -2.48
C LYS A 12 -7.24 -14.20 -1.75
N HIS A 13 -7.59 -12.98 -1.36
CA HIS A 13 -8.74 -12.67 -0.49
C HIS A 13 -9.80 -11.81 -1.19
N ILE A 14 -9.41 -10.97 -2.15
CA ILE A 14 -10.33 -10.15 -2.97
C ILE A 14 -10.35 -10.66 -4.41
N LYS A 15 -11.44 -10.37 -5.14
CA LYS A 15 -11.55 -10.72 -6.56
C LYS A 15 -10.96 -9.66 -7.48
N VAL A 16 -11.09 -8.39 -7.09
CA VAL A 16 -10.70 -7.20 -7.87
C VAL A 16 -10.23 -6.12 -6.88
N GLN A 17 -9.20 -5.37 -7.25
CA GLN A 17 -8.63 -4.25 -6.51
C GLN A 17 -9.42 -2.93 -6.72
N TRP A 18 -10.69 -2.92 -6.31
CA TRP A 18 -11.62 -1.82 -6.58
C TRP A 18 -11.14 -0.48 -6.03
N VAL A 19 -10.54 -0.45 -4.85
CA VAL A 19 -10.11 0.79 -4.22
C VAL A 19 -8.88 1.33 -4.92
N THR A 20 -7.91 0.49 -5.28
CA THR A 20 -6.74 0.89 -6.05
C THR A 20 -7.17 1.48 -7.40
N MET A 21 -8.09 0.81 -8.11
CA MET A 21 -8.67 1.33 -9.36
C MET A 21 -9.41 2.65 -9.17
N ALA A 22 -10.19 2.78 -8.09
CA ALA A 22 -10.94 4.00 -7.79
C ALA A 22 -10.02 5.17 -7.47
N LEU A 23 -8.97 4.97 -6.68
CA LEU A 23 -7.97 5.99 -6.37
C LEU A 23 -7.30 6.49 -7.65
N ILE A 24 -6.84 5.57 -8.51
CA ILE A 24 -6.24 5.91 -9.81
C ILE A 24 -7.23 6.71 -10.69
N ALA A 25 -8.49 6.27 -10.74
CA ALA A 25 -9.51 6.95 -11.53
C ALA A 25 -9.80 8.37 -11.00
N VAL A 26 -9.84 8.55 -9.67
CA VAL A 26 -10.02 9.86 -9.03
C VAL A 26 -8.83 10.76 -9.32
N ASP A 27 -7.60 10.28 -9.13
CA ASP A 27 -6.38 11.05 -9.41
C ASP A 27 -6.30 11.50 -10.87
N PHE A 28 -6.64 10.60 -11.79
CA PHE A 28 -6.69 10.92 -13.22
C PHE A 28 -7.80 11.92 -13.54
N ALA A 29 -8.99 11.76 -12.96
CA ALA A 29 -10.10 12.68 -13.16
C ALA A 29 -9.77 14.08 -12.64
N VAL A 30 -9.23 14.18 -11.41
CA VAL A 30 -8.81 15.47 -10.83
C VAL A 30 -7.78 16.11 -11.75
N TRP A 31 -6.71 15.40 -12.13
CA TRP A 31 -5.70 15.95 -13.04
C TRP A 31 -6.27 16.35 -14.41
N LEU A 32 -7.19 15.58 -14.98
CA LEU A 32 -7.83 15.92 -16.26
C LEU A 32 -8.59 17.25 -16.14
N PHE A 33 -9.42 17.40 -15.11
CA PHE A 33 -10.21 18.62 -14.93
C PHE A 33 -9.36 19.82 -14.54
N THR A 34 -8.35 19.65 -13.69
CA THR A 34 -7.59 20.77 -13.12
C THR A 34 -6.33 21.10 -13.91
N GLY A 35 -5.78 20.14 -14.65
CA GLY A 35 -4.54 20.29 -15.41
C GLY A 35 -4.72 20.41 -16.93
N VAL A 36 -5.84 19.93 -17.48
CA VAL A 36 -6.09 19.96 -18.94
C VAL A 36 -7.29 20.84 -19.29
N VAL A 37 -8.41 20.70 -18.57
CA VAL A 37 -9.66 21.43 -18.87
C VAL A 37 -9.64 22.83 -18.27
N ALA A 38 -9.17 22.99 -17.03
CA ALA A 38 -9.10 24.27 -16.36
C ALA A 38 -8.09 25.21 -17.03
N ASN A 39 -8.39 26.51 -17.02
CA ASN A 39 -7.41 27.53 -17.37
C ASN A 39 -6.30 27.61 -16.30
N GLU A 40 -5.20 28.29 -16.64
CA GLU A 40 -4.03 28.39 -15.77
C GLU A 40 -4.36 28.96 -14.38
N SER A 41 -5.18 30.01 -14.32
CA SER A 41 -5.60 30.62 -13.04
C SER A 41 -6.38 29.64 -12.14
N ALA A 42 -7.34 28.91 -12.70
CA ALA A 42 -8.11 27.90 -11.97
C ALA A 42 -7.25 26.69 -11.57
N SER A 43 -6.28 26.30 -12.41
CA SER A 43 -5.31 25.25 -12.09
C SER A 43 -4.45 25.64 -10.88
N GLN A 44 -3.90 26.86 -10.87
CA GLN A 44 -3.11 27.37 -9.75
C GLN A 44 -3.96 27.51 -8.48
N ALA A 45 -5.19 28.02 -8.59
CA ALA A 45 -6.11 28.10 -7.46
C ALA A 45 -6.43 26.70 -6.87
N THR A 46 -6.52 25.67 -7.71
CA THR A 46 -6.71 24.29 -7.25
C THR A 46 -5.48 23.77 -6.51
N ILE A 47 -4.28 23.98 -7.06
CA ILE A 47 -3.02 23.55 -6.43
C ILE A 47 -2.86 24.17 -5.05
N VAL A 48 -3.14 25.47 -4.93
CA VAL A 48 -3.05 26.20 -3.65
C VAL A 48 -4.20 25.83 -2.72
N GLY A 49 -5.43 25.73 -3.23
CA GLY A 49 -6.63 25.56 -2.40
C GLY A 49 -6.90 24.14 -1.92
N LEU A 50 -6.39 23.13 -2.63
CA LEU A 50 -6.50 21.72 -2.25
C LEU A 50 -5.16 21.12 -1.79
N GLY A 51 -4.05 21.82 -2.03
CA GLY A 51 -2.72 21.42 -1.57
C GLY A 51 -2.53 21.65 -0.07
N TYR A 52 -1.58 20.92 0.51
CA TYR A 52 -1.19 21.09 1.91
C TYR A 52 -0.09 22.16 1.99
N ILE A 53 -0.33 23.26 2.70
CA ILE A 53 0.63 24.36 2.85
C ILE A 53 1.12 24.39 4.30
N PRO A 54 2.40 24.05 4.58
CA PRO A 54 2.93 24.01 5.94
C PRO A 54 2.70 25.32 6.72
N ALA A 55 2.99 26.47 6.12
CA ALA A 55 2.83 27.76 6.78
C ALA A 55 1.37 28.03 7.21
N VAL A 56 0.39 27.53 6.48
CA VAL A 56 -1.03 27.66 6.84
C VAL A 56 -1.39 26.70 7.97
N ALA A 57 -0.99 25.43 7.85
CA ALA A 57 -1.28 24.39 8.85
C ALA A 57 -0.63 24.68 10.22
N PHE A 58 0.55 25.28 10.23
CA PHE A 58 1.28 25.66 11.46
C PHE A 58 1.01 27.10 11.91
N ASN A 59 0.02 27.80 11.32
CA ASN A 59 -0.39 29.16 11.68
C ASN A 59 0.70 30.24 11.50
N HIS A 60 1.66 30.02 10.60
CA HIS A 60 2.64 31.03 10.19
C HIS A 60 2.13 31.97 9.09
N ALA A 61 1.16 31.51 8.28
CA ALA A 61 0.52 32.27 7.21
C ALA A 61 -1.00 32.04 7.21
N ARG A 62 -1.73 32.86 6.46
CA ARG A 62 -3.18 32.68 6.24
C ARG A 62 -3.46 32.62 4.76
N LEU A 63 -4.22 31.60 4.37
CA LEU A 63 -4.67 31.48 2.99
C LEU A 63 -5.75 32.53 2.70
N ALA A 64 -5.67 33.17 1.53
CA ALA A 64 -6.68 34.13 1.11
C ALA A 64 -8.07 33.44 1.03
N PRO A 65 -9.16 34.07 1.49
CA PRO A 65 -10.48 33.44 1.51
C PRO A 65 -10.95 32.90 0.15
N ALA A 66 -10.58 33.56 -0.94
CA ALA A 66 -10.90 33.14 -2.30
C ALA A 66 -10.21 31.83 -2.72
N LEU A 67 -9.12 31.44 -2.05
CA LEU A 67 -8.35 30.22 -2.32
C LEU A 67 -8.66 29.10 -1.31
N ALA A 68 -9.39 29.38 -0.24
CA ALA A 68 -9.78 28.40 0.77
C ALA A 68 -10.95 27.53 0.27
N LEU A 69 -10.67 26.66 -0.71
CA LEU A 69 -11.68 25.80 -1.35
C LEU A 69 -12.26 24.75 -0.39
N ILE A 70 -11.48 24.34 0.61
CA ILE A 70 -11.86 23.36 1.63
C ILE A 70 -11.36 23.81 3.01
N PRO A 71 -11.95 23.27 4.10
CA PRO A 71 -11.37 23.39 5.44
C PRO A 71 -9.90 22.93 5.49
N GLU A 72 -9.04 23.73 6.13
CA GLU A 72 -7.59 23.47 6.24
C GLU A 72 -7.25 22.04 6.72
N PRO A 73 -7.92 21.45 7.72
CA PRO A 73 -7.57 20.09 8.16
C PRO A 73 -7.77 19.01 7.08
N LEU A 74 -8.63 19.26 6.09
CA LEU A 74 -8.81 18.33 4.98
C LEU A 74 -7.65 18.37 3.97
N THR A 75 -6.83 19.42 3.98
CA THR A 75 -5.64 19.53 3.11
C THR A 75 -4.60 18.45 3.39
N TYR A 76 -4.55 17.91 4.62
CA TYR A 76 -3.74 16.73 4.97
C TYR A 76 -4.09 15.48 4.13
N ILE A 77 -5.24 15.48 3.47
CA ILE A 77 -5.70 14.39 2.60
C ILE A 77 -5.82 14.86 1.15
N THR A 78 -6.49 15.98 0.88
CA THR A 78 -6.82 16.37 -0.51
C THR A 78 -5.60 16.64 -1.37
N TYR A 79 -4.48 17.03 -0.75
CA TYR A 79 -3.22 17.26 -1.46
C TYR A 79 -2.78 16.03 -2.26
N SER A 80 -3.07 14.82 -1.75
CA SER A 80 -2.64 13.57 -2.36
C SER A 80 -3.35 13.29 -3.69
N PHE A 81 -4.43 14.01 -3.99
CA PHE A 81 -5.22 13.84 -5.21
C PHE A 81 -4.93 14.87 -6.29
N VAL A 82 -4.15 15.91 -5.97
CA VAL A 82 -3.78 16.98 -6.89
C VAL A 82 -2.40 16.70 -7.47
N HIS A 83 -2.22 16.92 -8.77
CA HIS A 83 -0.95 16.70 -9.44
C HIS A 83 -0.60 17.88 -10.35
N SER A 84 0.64 18.35 -10.27
CA SER A 84 1.16 19.51 -11.03
C SER A 84 1.39 19.25 -12.51
N GLY A 85 1.30 18.01 -12.98
CA GLY A 85 1.47 17.65 -14.38
C GLY A 85 1.46 16.16 -14.64
N PHE A 86 1.42 15.78 -15.93
CA PHE A 86 1.36 14.38 -16.35
C PHE A 86 2.54 13.56 -15.81
N TRP A 87 3.76 14.11 -15.90
CA TRP A 87 4.97 13.44 -15.43
C TRP A 87 5.08 13.33 -13.91
N HIS A 88 4.26 14.08 -13.18
CA HIS A 88 4.09 13.90 -11.74
C HIS A 88 3.02 12.82 -11.45
N LEU A 89 1.90 12.81 -12.18
CA LEU A 89 0.82 11.83 -12.02
C LEU A 89 1.24 10.41 -12.43
N ALA A 90 1.79 10.24 -13.64
CA ALA A 90 2.05 8.94 -14.25
C ALA A 90 2.88 7.97 -13.36
N PRO A 91 4.03 8.36 -12.80
CA PRO A 91 4.80 7.46 -11.94
C PRO A 91 4.04 7.07 -10.66
N ASN A 92 3.24 7.97 -10.08
CA ASN A 92 2.41 7.65 -8.92
C ASN A 92 1.39 6.55 -9.26
N MET A 93 0.71 6.69 -10.39
CA MET A 93 -0.32 5.72 -10.81
C MET A 93 0.29 4.35 -11.11
N VAL A 94 1.49 4.32 -11.71
CA VAL A 94 2.22 3.06 -11.96
C VAL A 94 2.60 2.37 -10.66
N PHE A 95 3.14 3.10 -9.67
CA PHE A 95 3.48 2.52 -8.36
C PHE A 95 2.23 2.03 -7.62
N LEU A 96 1.16 2.82 -7.63
CA LEU A 96 -0.10 2.45 -6.99
C LEU A 96 -0.71 1.22 -7.66
N TRP A 97 -0.66 1.13 -9.00
CA TRP A 97 -1.16 -0.03 -9.74
C TRP A 97 -0.38 -1.33 -9.45
N VAL A 98 0.95 -1.25 -9.38
CA VAL A 98 1.80 -2.45 -9.22
C VAL A 98 1.82 -2.96 -7.77
N PHE A 99 1.67 -2.08 -6.78
CA PHE A 99 1.80 -2.47 -5.37
C PHE A 99 0.49 -2.39 -4.58
N GLY A 100 -0.48 -1.61 -5.05
CA GLY A 100 -1.74 -1.35 -4.34
C GLY A 100 -2.63 -2.59 -4.25
N ASP A 101 -2.66 -3.43 -5.28
CA ASP A 101 -3.51 -4.61 -5.35
C ASP A 101 -3.21 -5.63 -4.24
N ASN A 102 -1.94 -5.92 -3.95
CA ASN A 102 -1.56 -6.87 -2.90
C ASN A 102 -1.76 -6.30 -1.49
N VAL A 103 -1.55 -4.99 -1.32
CA VAL A 103 -1.83 -4.34 -0.03
C VAL A 103 -3.34 -4.27 0.20
N GLU A 104 -4.13 -4.00 -0.84
CA GLU A 104 -5.58 -4.06 -0.81
C GLU A 104 -6.09 -5.48 -0.54
N ASP A 105 -5.48 -6.51 -1.13
CA ASP A 105 -5.80 -7.91 -0.85
C ASP A 105 -5.55 -8.25 0.63
N ALA A 106 -4.38 -7.84 1.14
CA ALA A 106 -3.95 -8.09 2.50
C ALA A 106 -4.83 -7.40 3.56
N MET A 107 -5.46 -6.27 3.24
CA MET A 107 -6.29 -5.49 4.19
C MET A 107 -7.79 -5.61 3.95
N GLY A 108 -8.20 -5.84 2.70
CA GLY A 108 -9.55 -5.59 2.19
C GLY A 108 -9.81 -4.12 1.87
N HIS A 109 -10.79 -3.88 0.98
CA HIS A 109 -11.13 -2.57 0.41
C HIS A 109 -11.18 -1.42 1.43
N PHE A 110 -12.05 -1.54 2.44
CA PHE A 110 -12.30 -0.44 3.38
C PHE A 110 -11.07 -0.08 4.22
N ARG A 111 -10.34 -1.10 4.71
CA ARG A 111 -9.13 -0.88 5.51
C ARG A 111 -8.00 -0.33 4.67
N PHE A 112 -7.88 -0.77 3.41
CA PHE A 112 -6.90 -0.23 2.48
C PHE A 112 -7.16 1.25 2.17
N LEU A 113 -8.42 1.65 1.98
CA LEU A 113 -8.75 3.07 1.81
C LEU A 113 -8.32 3.91 3.02
N ILE A 114 -8.68 3.48 4.24
CA ILE A 114 -8.26 4.18 5.46
C ILE A 114 -6.73 4.22 5.57
N PHE A 115 -6.07 3.09 5.29
CA PHE A 115 -4.61 2.99 5.30
C PHE A 115 -3.96 4.01 4.37
N TYR A 116 -4.46 4.12 3.13
CA TYR A 116 -3.97 5.06 2.13
C TYR A 116 -4.09 6.52 2.62
N LEU A 117 -5.27 6.89 3.12
CA LEU A 117 -5.54 8.24 3.62
C LEU A 117 -4.71 8.58 4.86
N LEU A 118 -4.50 7.63 5.77
CA LEU A 118 -3.63 7.82 6.93
C LEU A 118 -2.15 7.98 6.52
N CYS A 119 -1.70 7.27 5.50
CA CYS A 119 -0.36 7.46 4.95
C CYS A 119 -0.20 8.84 4.31
N ALA A 120 -1.21 9.34 3.59
CA ALA A 120 -1.24 10.71 3.09
C ALA A 120 -1.12 11.73 4.23
N ALA A 121 -1.98 11.62 5.25
CA ALA A 121 -1.98 12.53 6.40
C ALA A 121 -0.64 12.54 7.14
N ALA A 122 -0.04 11.37 7.37
CA ALA A 122 1.27 11.26 7.98
C ALA A 122 2.38 11.87 7.11
N GLY A 123 2.28 11.71 5.78
CA GLY A 123 3.16 12.37 4.83
C GLY A 123 3.09 13.90 4.92
N ALA A 124 1.87 14.46 4.83
CA ALA A 124 1.67 15.91 5.00
C ALA A 124 2.22 16.41 6.34
N LEU A 125 1.94 15.71 7.44
CA LEU A 125 2.43 16.08 8.77
C LEU A 125 3.96 16.12 8.82
N VAL A 126 4.65 15.07 8.36
CA VAL A 126 6.12 15.04 8.39
C VAL A 126 6.71 16.09 7.45
N HIS A 127 6.12 16.30 6.27
CA HIS A 127 6.55 17.38 5.38
C HIS A 127 6.45 18.76 6.05
N GLY A 128 5.33 19.03 6.72
CA GLY A 128 5.14 20.28 7.44
C GLY A 128 6.05 20.43 8.65
N LEU A 129 6.38 19.35 9.37
CA LEU A 129 7.35 19.39 10.47
C LEU A 129 8.78 19.68 9.99
N VAL A 130 9.13 19.28 8.76
CA VAL A 130 10.45 19.55 8.16
C VAL A 130 10.58 21.02 7.76
N GLY A 131 9.51 21.61 7.22
CA GLY A 131 9.49 23.01 6.75
C GLY A 131 8.24 23.77 7.18
N PRO A 132 8.04 24.06 8.48
CA PRO A 132 6.77 24.58 9.01
C PRO A 132 6.42 25.98 8.51
N THR A 133 7.41 26.76 8.06
CA THR A 133 7.22 28.10 7.50
C THR A 133 7.12 28.11 5.97
N SER A 134 7.13 26.94 5.31
CA SER A 134 7.05 26.87 3.86
C SER A 134 5.66 27.26 3.35
N GLU A 135 5.61 28.20 2.42
CA GLU A 135 4.39 28.59 1.71
C GLU A 135 4.15 27.77 0.44
N ALA A 136 5.09 26.89 0.06
CA ALA A 136 4.94 26.05 -1.11
C ALA A 136 3.88 24.96 -0.87
N PRO A 137 2.84 24.85 -1.73
CA PRO A 137 1.85 23.78 -1.61
C PRO A 137 2.47 22.42 -1.92
N LEU A 138 2.32 21.49 -0.98
CA LEU A 138 2.52 20.07 -1.23
C LEU A 138 1.34 19.54 -2.03
N VAL A 139 1.62 18.80 -3.11
CA VAL A 139 0.64 18.08 -3.92
C VAL A 139 1.22 16.73 -4.36
N GLY A 140 0.35 15.76 -4.63
CA GLY A 140 0.71 14.47 -5.22
C GLY A 140 0.54 13.27 -4.28
N ALA A 141 0.17 12.13 -4.87
CA ALA A 141 -0.13 10.89 -4.16
C ALA A 141 1.08 10.20 -3.50
N SER A 142 2.30 10.69 -3.75
CA SER A 142 3.53 9.97 -3.48
C SER A 142 3.76 9.67 -2.01
N GLY A 143 3.30 10.52 -1.08
CA GLY A 143 3.34 10.23 0.36
C GLY A 143 2.53 8.98 0.72
N ALA A 144 1.27 8.91 0.27
CA ALA A 144 0.42 7.74 0.49
C ALA A 144 1.00 6.47 -0.15
N ILE A 145 1.47 6.60 -1.40
CA ILE A 145 2.08 5.50 -2.15
C ILE A 145 3.38 5.01 -1.51
N SER A 146 4.17 5.88 -0.91
CA SER A 146 5.37 5.48 -0.16
C SER A 146 5.01 4.56 1.03
N GLY A 147 3.87 4.79 1.65
CA GLY A 147 3.28 3.88 2.63
C GLY A 147 2.83 2.55 2.03
N VAL A 148 2.17 2.57 0.87
CA VAL A 148 1.79 1.35 0.12
C VAL A 148 3.01 0.51 -0.24
N VAL A 149 4.07 1.12 -0.79
CA VAL A 149 5.34 0.45 -1.13
C VAL A 149 5.98 -0.19 0.11
N THR A 150 5.95 0.52 1.24
CA THR A 150 6.49 -0.01 2.51
C THR A 150 5.66 -1.17 3.04
N ALA A 151 4.33 -1.08 2.98
CA ALA A 151 3.46 -2.19 3.35
C ALA A 151 3.68 -3.40 2.44
N TYR A 152 3.84 -3.18 1.13
CA TYR A 152 4.13 -4.22 0.15
C TYR A 152 5.41 -4.97 0.51
N VAL A 153 6.54 -4.28 0.74
CA VAL A 153 7.81 -4.96 1.06
C VAL A 153 7.76 -5.71 2.40
N VAL A 154 6.94 -5.24 3.34
CA VAL A 154 6.70 -5.93 4.62
C VAL A 154 5.86 -7.19 4.43
N LEU A 155 4.90 -7.19 3.50
CA LEU A 155 4.06 -8.36 3.20
C LEU A 155 4.79 -9.39 2.32
N HIS A 156 5.44 -8.90 1.26
CA HIS A 156 5.91 -9.68 0.11
C HIS A 156 7.38 -9.41 -0.26
N PRO A 157 8.35 -9.45 0.68
CA PRO A 157 9.73 -9.10 0.39
C PRO A 157 10.41 -10.00 -0.65
N ARG A 158 9.99 -11.26 -0.80
CA ARG A 158 10.63 -12.24 -1.70
C ARG A 158 9.90 -12.42 -3.02
N VAL A 159 8.73 -11.80 -3.20
CA VAL A 159 8.03 -11.79 -4.50
C VAL A 159 8.92 -11.08 -5.52
N LYS A 160 8.98 -11.64 -6.74
CA LYS A 160 9.74 -11.03 -7.83
C LYS A 160 8.92 -9.88 -8.42
N VAL A 161 9.50 -8.68 -8.39
CA VAL A 161 8.96 -7.50 -9.06
C VAL A 161 9.80 -7.29 -10.33
N TRP A 162 9.11 -7.15 -11.46
CA TRP A 162 9.76 -6.78 -12.71
C TRP A 162 10.04 -5.28 -12.69
N VAL A 163 11.32 -4.93 -12.63
CA VAL A 163 11.76 -3.55 -12.64
C VAL A 163 12.55 -3.26 -13.90
N LEU A 164 12.31 -2.09 -14.48
CA LEU A 164 13.09 -1.61 -15.61
C LEU A 164 14.36 -0.94 -15.07
N VAL A 165 15.51 -1.61 -15.24
CA VAL A 165 16.82 -1.08 -14.85
C VAL A 165 17.39 -0.26 -16.01
N LEU A 166 17.93 0.93 -15.70
CA LEU A 166 18.45 1.90 -16.68
C LEU A 166 17.47 2.21 -17.83
N MET A 167 16.17 2.14 -17.56
CA MET A 167 15.10 2.37 -18.55
C MET A 167 15.13 1.42 -19.78
N ARG A 168 15.87 0.30 -19.72
CA ARG A 168 16.08 -0.57 -20.90
C ARG A 168 15.93 -2.06 -20.61
N VAL A 169 16.41 -2.54 -19.47
CA VAL A 169 16.49 -3.98 -19.20
C VAL A 169 15.47 -4.37 -18.13
N PRO A 170 14.40 -5.11 -18.48
CA PRO A 170 13.48 -5.64 -17.49
C PRO A 170 14.16 -6.78 -16.74
N LEU A 171 14.30 -6.64 -15.42
CA LEU A 171 14.90 -7.67 -14.57
C LEU A 171 13.94 -8.03 -13.43
N PRO A 172 13.65 -9.32 -13.22
CA PRO A 172 12.87 -9.76 -12.08
C PRO A 172 13.79 -9.80 -10.84
N LEU A 173 13.57 -8.88 -9.91
CA LEU A 173 14.33 -8.83 -8.65
C LEU A 173 13.39 -9.14 -7.48
N PRO A 174 13.88 -9.82 -6.42
CA PRO A 174 13.12 -9.92 -5.17
C PRO A 174 12.78 -8.52 -4.65
N ALA A 175 11.51 -8.26 -4.33
CA ALA A 175 10.99 -6.94 -4.01
C ALA A 175 11.82 -6.18 -2.96
N PHE A 176 12.33 -6.88 -1.95
CA PHE A 176 13.14 -6.26 -0.90
C PHE A 176 14.37 -5.51 -1.45
N VAL A 177 14.96 -5.96 -2.56
CA VAL A 177 16.17 -5.33 -3.12
C VAL A 177 15.87 -3.93 -3.65
N PRO A 178 15.06 -3.75 -4.73
CA PRO A 178 14.80 -2.42 -5.26
C PRO A 178 14.01 -1.54 -4.29
N LEU A 179 13.08 -2.12 -3.50
CA LEU A 179 12.22 -1.34 -2.62
C LEU A 179 12.96 -0.81 -1.39
N LEU A 180 13.82 -1.62 -0.74
CA LEU A 180 14.59 -1.10 0.41
C LEU A 180 15.66 -0.09 -0.01
N LEU A 181 16.27 -0.26 -1.18
CA LEU A 181 17.17 0.75 -1.73
C LEU A 181 16.44 2.07 -1.99
N TRP A 182 15.25 2.01 -2.58
CA TRP A 182 14.44 3.19 -2.84
C TRP A 182 13.92 3.84 -1.56
N ILE A 183 13.47 3.06 -0.58
CA ILE A 183 13.08 3.55 0.76
C ILE A 183 14.27 4.25 1.42
N GLY A 184 15.45 3.61 1.44
CA GLY A 184 16.67 4.19 2.01
C GLY A 184 17.06 5.51 1.34
N GLN A 185 16.91 5.60 0.02
CA GLN A 185 17.13 6.84 -0.72
C GLN A 185 16.22 7.98 -0.22
N GLN A 186 14.96 7.72 0.14
CA GLN A 186 14.05 8.78 0.62
C GLN A 186 14.58 9.45 1.89
N PHE A 187 15.11 8.66 2.83
CA PHE A 187 15.70 9.18 4.06
C PHE A 187 17.00 9.94 3.81
N VAL A 188 17.84 9.43 2.91
CA VAL A 188 19.10 10.12 2.53
C VAL A 188 18.78 11.47 1.89
N MET A 189 17.84 11.51 0.95
CA MET A 189 17.51 12.75 0.24
C MET A 189 16.77 13.76 1.11
N LEU A 190 16.01 13.32 2.12
CA LEU A 190 15.46 14.23 3.13
C LEU A 190 16.56 15.03 3.85
N VAL A 191 17.73 14.44 4.06
CA VAL A 191 18.86 15.12 4.71
C VAL A 191 19.66 15.97 3.72
N LEU A 192 19.83 15.50 2.48
CA LEU A 192 20.67 16.18 1.49
C LEU A 192 19.95 17.32 0.76
N GLU A 193 18.66 17.19 0.51
CA GLU A 193 17.85 18.12 -0.29
C GLU A 193 16.49 18.41 0.38
N PRO A 194 16.46 18.88 1.65
CA PRO A 194 15.20 19.12 2.38
C PRO A 194 14.29 20.15 1.69
N ASP A 195 14.88 21.10 0.97
CA ASP A 195 14.19 22.19 0.24
C ASP A 195 14.02 21.90 -1.26
N GLY A 196 14.22 20.65 -1.68
CA GLY A 196 14.09 20.23 -3.08
C GLY A 196 12.65 20.29 -3.61
N SER A 197 12.49 20.13 -4.93
CA SER A 197 11.17 20.06 -5.57
C SER A 197 10.40 18.77 -5.28
N ILE A 198 11.06 17.78 -4.69
CA ILE A 198 10.47 16.51 -4.25
C ILE A 198 10.26 16.58 -2.75
N SER A 199 9.04 16.30 -2.30
CA SER A 199 8.75 16.26 -0.87
C SER A 199 9.23 14.96 -0.22
N TRP A 200 10.52 14.90 0.09
CA TRP A 200 11.12 13.77 0.81
C TRP A 200 10.47 13.57 2.19
N GLY A 201 10.06 14.65 2.85
CA GLY A 201 9.34 14.60 4.13
C GLY A 201 8.01 13.85 4.01
N ALA A 202 7.25 14.08 2.93
CA ALA A 202 6.01 13.34 2.69
C ALA A 202 6.26 11.85 2.43
N HIS A 203 7.31 11.51 1.69
CA HIS A 203 7.68 10.12 1.47
C HIS A 203 8.07 9.42 2.77
N VAL A 204 8.90 10.05 3.60
CA VAL A 204 9.33 9.51 4.89
C VAL A 204 8.15 9.33 5.85
N GLY A 205 7.24 10.32 5.95
CA GLY A 205 6.03 10.20 6.75
C GLY A 205 5.14 9.05 6.30
N GLY A 206 4.96 8.92 4.98
CA GLY A 206 4.26 7.79 4.37
C GLY A 206 4.90 6.43 4.66
N ILE A 207 6.23 6.32 4.51
CA ILE A 207 6.99 5.09 4.80
C ILE A 207 6.79 4.65 6.24
N VAL A 208 7.01 5.57 7.19
CA VAL A 208 6.91 5.27 8.62
C VAL A 208 5.48 4.85 8.98
N ALA A 209 4.47 5.60 8.52
CA ALA A 209 3.07 5.26 8.75
C ALA A 209 2.70 3.91 8.12
N GLY A 210 3.07 3.68 6.86
CA GLY A 210 2.77 2.43 6.15
C GLY A 210 3.38 1.21 6.84
N GLY A 211 4.63 1.32 7.27
CA GLY A 211 5.34 0.26 8.00
C GLY A 211 4.71 -0.07 9.37
N LEU A 212 4.12 0.91 10.06
CA LEU A 212 3.43 0.69 11.32
C LEU A 212 1.99 0.18 11.11
N LEU A 213 1.23 0.83 10.23
CA LEU A 213 -0.18 0.55 9.98
C LEU A 213 -0.38 -0.84 9.35
N VAL A 214 0.54 -1.32 8.52
CA VAL A 214 0.43 -2.68 7.95
C VAL A 214 0.40 -3.77 9.01
N LEU A 215 1.09 -3.57 10.14
CA LEU A 215 1.11 -4.51 11.26
C LEU A 215 -0.26 -4.61 11.94
N LEU A 216 -1.00 -3.51 11.96
CA LEU A 216 -2.28 -3.36 12.66
C LEU A 216 -3.49 -3.65 11.75
N MET A 217 -3.46 -3.21 10.49
CA MET A 217 -4.63 -3.13 9.62
C MET A 217 -4.83 -4.35 8.70
N ARG A 218 -3.77 -5.13 8.45
CA ARG A 218 -3.86 -6.36 7.65
C ARG A 218 -4.90 -7.33 8.22
N ARG A 219 -5.48 -8.16 7.35
CA ARG A 219 -6.39 -9.25 7.74
C ARG A 219 -5.68 -10.23 8.65
N ARG A 220 -6.43 -10.79 9.60
CA ARG A 220 -5.95 -11.88 10.45
C ARG A 220 -5.58 -13.08 9.58
N GLY A 221 -4.42 -13.68 9.83
CA GLY A 221 -3.93 -14.83 9.07
C GLY A 221 -3.15 -14.49 7.80
N VAL A 222 -3.12 -13.24 7.35
CA VAL A 222 -2.12 -12.82 6.36
C VAL A 222 -0.75 -12.83 7.06
N PRO A 223 0.30 -13.45 6.53
CA PRO A 223 1.64 -13.41 7.12
C PRO A 223 2.41 -12.13 6.78
N LEU A 224 3.46 -11.84 7.56
CA LEU A 224 4.47 -10.84 7.18
C LEU A 224 5.69 -11.56 6.63
N PHE A 225 6.44 -10.86 5.80
CA PHE A 225 7.74 -11.29 5.29
C PHE A 225 7.69 -12.64 4.56
N ASP A 226 6.62 -12.90 3.82
CA ASP A 226 6.34 -14.19 3.16
C ASP A 226 6.50 -15.41 4.10
N ARG A 227 6.26 -15.27 5.41
CA ARG A 227 6.27 -16.41 6.33
C ARG A 227 5.08 -17.31 6.03
N GLU A 228 5.33 -18.55 5.64
CA GLU A 228 4.24 -19.50 5.38
C GLU A 228 3.42 -19.73 6.66
N VAL A 229 2.09 -19.60 6.57
CA VAL A 229 1.21 -19.90 7.71
C VAL A 229 1.11 -21.42 7.82
N VAL A 230 2.02 -22.02 8.58
CA VAL A 230 1.89 -23.42 8.98
C VAL A 230 0.80 -23.49 10.04
N THR A 231 -0.39 -23.95 9.66
CA THR A 231 -1.42 -24.29 10.64
C THR A 231 -0.91 -25.45 11.52
N PRO A 232 -1.07 -25.40 12.86
CA PRO A 232 -0.69 -26.54 13.70
C PRO A 232 -1.41 -27.80 13.24
N ARG A 233 -0.69 -28.93 13.16
CA ARG A 233 -1.24 -30.28 12.81
C ARG A 233 -2.29 -30.83 13.81
N ALA A 234 -2.84 -30.00 14.70
CA ALA A 234 -3.73 -30.40 15.77
C ALA A 234 -5.21 -30.36 15.38
N VAL A 235 -5.58 -30.69 14.13
CA VAL A 235 -6.86 -31.32 13.79
C VAL A 235 -6.62 -32.25 12.59
N LYS A 236 -5.79 -33.27 12.78
CA LYS A 236 -6.03 -34.55 12.08
C LYS A 236 -6.99 -35.33 12.96
N ASN A 237 -8.30 -35.13 12.77
CA ASN A 237 -9.21 -36.23 13.08
C ASN A 237 -8.78 -37.35 12.13
N ARG A 238 -7.97 -38.30 12.63
CA ARG A 238 -7.89 -39.62 12.00
C ARG A 238 -9.34 -40.07 11.90
N PRO A 239 -9.89 -40.33 10.69
CA PRO A 239 -10.99 -41.25 10.63
C PRO A 239 -10.45 -42.51 11.31
N ALA A 240 -11.06 -42.94 12.42
CA ALA A 240 -10.87 -44.30 12.85
C ALA A 240 -11.33 -45.13 11.64
N ALA A 241 -10.38 -45.68 10.89
CA ALA A 241 -10.70 -46.73 9.96
C ALA A 241 -11.38 -47.80 10.81
N ASN A 242 -12.64 -48.11 10.51
CA ASN A 242 -13.30 -49.27 11.08
C ASN A 242 -12.31 -50.43 11.02
N PRO A 243 -12.01 -51.12 12.12
CA PRO A 243 -11.06 -52.21 12.09
C PRO A 243 -11.58 -53.26 11.09
N THR A 244 -10.97 -53.30 9.92
CA THR A 244 -11.16 -54.37 8.95
C THR A 244 -10.66 -55.62 9.65
N MET A 245 -11.57 -56.51 10.07
CA MET A 245 -11.17 -57.80 10.61
C MET A 245 -10.43 -58.57 9.52
N VAL A 246 -9.11 -58.61 9.63
CA VAL A 246 -8.26 -59.49 8.83
C VAL A 246 -8.46 -60.89 9.40
N VAL A 247 -9.30 -61.69 8.75
CA VAL A 247 -9.38 -63.13 9.04
C VAL A 247 -8.09 -63.76 8.50
N THR A 248 -7.23 -64.23 9.39
CA THR A 248 -6.01 -64.95 9.02
C THR A 248 -6.40 -66.33 8.45
N PRO A 249 -5.94 -66.73 7.25
CA PRO A 249 -6.14 -68.08 6.75
C PRO A 249 -5.46 -69.08 7.69
N GLY A 250 -6.22 -69.99 8.29
CA GLY A 250 -5.69 -71.04 9.18
C GLY A 250 -6.23 -71.04 10.61
N GLN A 251 -7.03 -70.04 11.02
CA GLN A 251 -7.81 -70.17 12.25
C GLN A 251 -9.07 -70.99 11.99
N GLN A 252 -9.10 -72.24 12.46
CA GLN A 252 -10.35 -72.98 12.61
C GLN A 252 -11.26 -72.19 13.56
N LEU A 253 -12.31 -71.59 12.99
CA LEU A 253 -13.44 -71.09 13.76
C LEU A 253 -14.01 -72.29 14.52
N ARG A 254 -13.83 -72.33 15.84
CA ARG A 254 -14.55 -73.31 16.66
C ARG A 254 -16.05 -73.08 16.44
N PRO A 255 -16.84 -74.14 16.20
CA PRO A 255 -18.27 -73.99 16.06
C PRO A 255 -18.82 -73.34 17.34
N ARG A 256 -19.59 -72.26 17.20
CA ARG A 256 -20.29 -71.62 18.32
C ARG A 256 -21.18 -72.65 18.98
N LEU A 257 -21.06 -72.78 20.30
CA LEU A 257 -21.89 -73.68 21.07
C LEU A 257 -23.20 -72.95 21.44
N PRO A 258 -24.31 -73.66 21.65
CA PRO A 258 -25.62 -73.05 21.95
C PRO A 258 -25.68 -72.16 23.20
N TRP A 259 -24.58 -72.08 23.97
CA TRP A 259 -24.52 -71.42 25.28
C TRP A 259 -23.63 -70.17 25.29
N ASP A 260 -23.08 -69.77 24.14
CA ASP A 260 -22.32 -68.53 24.03
C ASP A 260 -23.28 -67.34 24.20
N LYS A 261 -23.19 -66.66 25.35
CA LYS A 261 -24.06 -65.51 25.71
C LYS A 261 -23.84 -64.35 24.72
N GLN A 262 -24.95 -63.74 24.29
CA GLN A 262 -24.99 -62.57 23.38
C GLN A 262 -24.28 -61.36 23.96
#